data_AF-A0A370P7J8-F1
#
_entry.id   AF-A0A370P7J8-F1
#
_cell.length_a   1.000
_cell.length_b   1.000
_cell.length_c   1.000
_cell.angle_alpha   90.00
_cell.angle_beta   90.00
_cell.angle_gamma   90.00
#
_symmetry.space_group_name_H-M   'P 1'
#
loop_
_entity.id
_entity.type
_entity.pdbx_description
1 polymer ?
#
loop_
_entity_poly.entity_id
_entity_poly.type
_entity_poly.pdbx_seq_one_letter_code
_entity_poly.pdbx_strand_id
1 'polypeptide(L)'
;MMAPPEPKLSTTVLVVGAGSTGLALAQGLKKAGIPTIVVEKHDSLDAHNRDWNMGLHWGAGPLQALLPEEQWSRIQSVQVDPNEPTAEQDALNFLNGQSGEAMASIPARLFYRLRRRKLRGLMEPGLDIRYGQKLQDIQCSADGEHATAMFEDGSSISASIIVGADGARSTTRHVLLGPNRGEVRRLPYCATFIQAQYSAERARYLRQFHPLYIAGINPAGYFSFFGLHDATDRERPDTWTFFFYISWHSSLQEQRETAGWSNAQRLEQVKKFAKTYTDPWKSAFEWLPDDQQVWHMGLSDFDPREKSHRWDNRGGRVTLAGDAAHAMTYQRGQGLNHSITDAANLVEAVRRFVSGEATRADAIREYEDEMISRAGSEVGLSTVNTAMLHDWHKVLQSPVMTSGMKRSTEIIAN
;
A
#
# COMPACT_ATOMS: atom_id res chain seq x y z
N MET A 1 36.52 -15.91 -3.39
CA MET A 1 35.06 -16.15 -3.55
C MET A 1 34.80 -16.35 -5.02
N MET A 2 34.26 -17.51 -5.43
CA MET A 2 33.77 -17.66 -6.80
C MET A 2 32.56 -16.73 -6.97
N ALA A 3 32.48 -16.01 -8.08
CA ALA A 3 31.27 -15.29 -8.45
C ALA A 3 30.09 -16.27 -8.45
N PRO A 4 28.89 -15.87 -7.97
CA PRO A 4 27.72 -16.71 -8.07
C PRO A 4 27.51 -17.10 -9.55
N PRO A 5 27.10 -18.34 -9.86
CA PRO A 5 26.86 -18.75 -11.22
C PRO A 5 25.88 -17.79 -11.89
N GLU A 6 26.16 -17.38 -13.13
CA GLU A 6 25.22 -16.58 -13.90
C GLU A 6 23.87 -17.31 -13.95
N PRO A 7 22.78 -16.64 -13.59
CA PRO A 7 21.49 -17.29 -13.50
C PRO A 7 21.05 -17.74 -14.90
N LYS A 8 20.60 -18.98 -15.01
CA LYS A 8 19.99 -19.46 -16.25
C LYS A 8 18.72 -18.64 -16.50
N LEU A 9 18.61 -18.04 -17.68
CA LEU A 9 17.44 -17.29 -18.13
C LEU A 9 16.12 -18.04 -17.88
N SER A 10 16.14 -19.37 -17.98
CA SER A 10 14.98 -20.26 -17.77
C SER A 10 14.36 -20.19 -16.37
N THR A 11 15.06 -19.67 -15.36
CA THR A 11 14.56 -19.61 -13.97
C THR A 11 14.59 -18.20 -13.36
N THR A 12 14.99 -17.19 -14.13
CA THR A 12 15.11 -15.81 -13.62
C THR A 12 13.76 -15.11 -13.55
N VAL A 13 13.42 -14.55 -12.39
CA VAL A 13 12.24 -13.70 -12.18
C VAL A 13 12.64 -12.23 -12.31
N LEU A 14 11.93 -11.46 -13.12
CA LEU A 14 12.04 -10.01 -13.16
C LEU A 14 10.86 -9.39 -12.41
N VAL A 15 11.14 -8.60 -11.39
CA VAL A 15 10.13 -7.85 -10.63
C VAL A 15 10.19 -6.38 -11.03
N VAL A 16 9.09 -5.85 -11.56
CA VAL A 16 8.98 -4.44 -11.96
C VAL A 16 8.39 -3.64 -10.81
N GLY A 17 9.22 -2.82 -10.15
CA GLY A 17 8.86 -1.93 -9.04
C GLY A 17 9.48 -2.35 -7.70
N ALA A 18 10.26 -1.46 -7.08
CA ALA A 18 10.87 -1.66 -5.76
C ALA A 18 9.98 -1.08 -4.63
N GLY A 19 8.67 -1.32 -4.74
CA GLY A 19 7.70 -1.07 -3.67
C GLY A 19 7.70 -2.17 -2.61
N SER A 20 6.82 -2.07 -1.61
CA SER A 20 6.72 -3.07 -0.55
C SER A 20 6.43 -4.48 -1.10
N THR A 21 5.53 -4.59 -2.09
CA THR A 21 5.21 -5.86 -2.76
C THR A 21 6.42 -6.46 -3.46
N GLY A 22 7.08 -5.68 -4.33
CA GLY A 22 8.19 -6.18 -5.14
C GLY A 22 9.41 -6.56 -4.31
N LEU A 23 9.74 -5.77 -3.27
CA LEU A 23 10.83 -6.09 -2.37
C LEU A 23 10.54 -7.32 -1.49
N ALA A 24 9.30 -7.49 -1.00
CA ALA A 24 8.92 -8.67 -0.24
C ALA A 24 8.97 -9.94 -1.10
N LEU A 25 8.49 -9.86 -2.35
CA LEU A 25 8.58 -10.95 -3.33
C LEU A 25 10.04 -11.31 -3.60
N ALA A 26 10.90 -10.32 -3.85
CA ALA A 26 12.31 -10.53 -4.13
C ALA A 26 13.07 -11.16 -2.95
N GLN A 27 12.76 -10.77 -1.70
CA GLN A 27 13.34 -11.43 -0.52
C GLN A 27 12.91 -12.89 -0.42
N GLY A 28 11.62 -13.19 -0.64
CA GLY A 28 11.14 -14.57 -0.61
C GLY A 28 11.74 -15.45 -1.70
N LEU A 29 11.86 -14.94 -2.93
CA LEU A 29 12.50 -15.66 -4.04
C LEU A 29 13.99 -15.88 -3.78
N LYS A 30 14.70 -14.87 -3.26
CA LYS A 30 16.10 -15.00 -2.82
C LYS A 30 16.25 -16.07 -1.73
N LYS A 31 15.38 -16.07 -0.72
CA LYS A 31 15.35 -17.07 0.36
C LYS A 31 15.09 -18.48 -0.18
N ALA A 32 14.32 -18.61 -1.27
CA ALA A 32 14.09 -19.85 -1.98
C ALA A 32 15.21 -20.25 -2.97
N GLY A 33 16.28 -19.44 -3.10
CA GLY A 33 17.38 -19.70 -4.03
C GLY A 33 17.03 -19.46 -5.51
N ILE A 34 15.98 -18.67 -5.79
CA ILE A 34 15.50 -18.40 -7.15
C ILE A 34 16.09 -17.07 -7.64
N PRO A 35 16.81 -17.06 -8.78
CA PRO A 35 17.38 -15.83 -9.32
C PRO A 35 16.33 -14.77 -9.58
N THR A 36 16.57 -13.57 -9.05
CA THR A 36 15.61 -12.47 -9.13
C THR A 36 16.33 -11.15 -9.40
N ILE A 37 15.79 -10.38 -10.33
CA ILE A 37 16.18 -9.00 -10.60
C ILE A 37 14.99 -8.11 -10.28
N VAL A 38 15.21 -7.02 -9.54
CA VAL A 38 14.21 -5.97 -9.32
C VAL A 38 14.60 -4.76 -10.15
N VAL A 39 13.65 -4.19 -10.90
CA VAL A 39 13.85 -2.93 -11.62
C VAL A 39 13.00 -1.84 -11.00
N GLU A 40 13.56 -0.64 -10.86
CA GLU A 40 12.88 0.54 -10.30
C GLU A 40 13.12 1.74 -11.22
N LYS A 41 12.04 2.47 -11.53
CA LYS A 41 12.08 3.61 -12.44
C LYS A 41 12.76 4.84 -11.82
N HIS A 42 12.83 4.91 -10.50
CA HIS A 42 13.51 5.98 -9.78
C HIS A 42 14.99 5.67 -9.59
N ASP A 43 15.82 6.71 -9.44
CA ASP A 43 17.28 6.59 -9.33
C ASP A 43 17.75 6.01 -7.98
N SER A 44 16.85 5.93 -7.00
CA SER A 44 17.08 5.29 -5.71
C SER A 44 15.73 4.95 -5.06
N LEU A 45 15.76 4.13 -4.00
CA LEU A 45 14.55 3.86 -3.20
C LEU A 45 13.94 5.14 -2.61
N ASP A 46 14.77 6.13 -2.28
CA ASP A 46 14.36 7.33 -1.54
C ASP A 46 14.29 8.59 -2.39
N ALA A 47 14.21 8.45 -3.72
CA ALA A 47 14.10 9.55 -4.67
C ALA A 47 12.89 10.49 -4.41
N HIS A 48 11.86 10.03 -3.69
CA HIS A 48 10.72 10.87 -3.30
C HIS A 48 10.82 11.34 -1.86
N ASN A 49 10.66 12.65 -1.64
CA ASN A 49 10.58 13.26 -0.31
C ASN A 49 9.32 12.84 0.48
N ARG A 50 8.27 12.39 -0.22
CA ARG A 50 7.02 11.96 0.41
C ARG A 50 7.15 10.53 0.95
N ASP A 51 6.98 10.39 2.26
CA ASP A 51 6.87 9.08 2.92
C ASP A 51 5.46 8.84 3.47
N TRP A 52 5.15 7.60 3.83
CA TRP A 52 3.86 7.18 4.36
C TRP A 52 4.06 6.21 5.52
N ASN A 53 3.04 6.03 6.35
CA ASN A 53 2.95 4.88 7.24
C ASN A 53 1.82 3.94 6.80
N MET A 54 1.92 2.68 7.19
CA MET A 54 1.02 1.61 6.76
C MET A 54 0.68 0.72 7.96
N GLY A 55 -0.55 0.19 7.96
CA GLY A 55 -0.95 -0.86 8.89
C GLY A 55 -0.62 -2.23 8.33
N LEU A 56 0.05 -3.09 9.10
CA LEU A 56 0.26 -4.50 8.81
C LEU A 56 -0.30 -5.33 9.97
N HIS A 57 -1.06 -6.38 9.68
CA HIS A 57 -1.68 -7.25 10.69
C HIS A 57 -1.69 -8.70 10.22
N TRP A 58 -2.74 -9.20 9.58
CA TRP A 58 -2.75 -10.60 9.10
C TRP A 58 -1.72 -10.86 7.99
N GLY A 59 -1.21 -9.81 7.32
CA GLY A 59 -0.06 -9.90 6.42
C GLY A 59 1.30 -10.02 7.12
N ALA A 60 1.38 -9.88 8.45
CA ALA A 60 2.63 -9.99 9.21
C ALA A 60 3.24 -11.39 9.15
N GLY A 61 2.41 -12.44 9.26
CA GLY A 61 2.86 -13.83 9.13
C GLY A 61 3.48 -14.12 7.75
N PRO A 62 2.78 -13.80 6.64
CA PRO A 62 3.36 -13.86 5.30
C PRO A 62 4.66 -13.07 5.15
N LEU A 63 4.74 -11.84 5.68
CA LEU A 63 5.98 -11.05 5.62
C LEU A 63 7.12 -11.76 6.37
N GLN A 64 6.87 -12.25 7.58
CA GLN A 64 7.85 -12.99 8.38
C GLN A 64 8.37 -14.23 7.63
N ALA A 65 7.50 -14.94 6.92
CA ALA A 65 7.89 -16.12 6.13
C ALA A 65 8.81 -15.74 4.95
N LEU A 66 8.57 -14.58 4.33
CA LEU A 66 9.34 -14.07 3.19
C LEU A 66 10.74 -13.57 3.58
N LEU A 67 10.89 -13.00 4.79
CA LEU A 67 12.14 -12.40 5.22
C LEU A 67 13.11 -13.40 5.88
N PRO A 68 14.42 -13.15 5.81
CA PRO A 68 15.39 -13.75 6.74
C PRO A 68 15.08 -13.37 8.19
N GLU A 69 15.39 -14.27 9.13
CA GLU A 69 15.15 -14.05 10.56
C GLU A 69 15.83 -12.77 11.08
N GLU A 70 17.05 -12.49 10.64
CA GLU A 70 17.79 -11.27 10.98
C GLU A 70 17.01 -10.00 10.59
N GLN A 71 16.42 -9.96 9.40
CA GLN A 71 15.63 -8.80 8.96
C GLN A 71 14.32 -8.71 9.74
N TRP A 72 13.62 -9.82 9.93
CA TRP A 72 12.38 -9.83 10.71
C TRP A 72 12.58 -9.40 12.16
N SER A 73 13.70 -9.79 12.80
CA SER A 73 14.03 -9.39 14.17
C SER A 73 14.10 -7.87 14.36
N ARG A 74 14.29 -7.11 13.26
CA ARG A 74 14.36 -5.65 13.24
C ARG A 74 13.03 -4.99 12.87
N ILE A 75 11.93 -5.72 12.74
CA ILE A 75 10.61 -5.16 12.37
C ILE A 75 10.17 -4.03 13.33
N GLN A 76 10.51 -4.14 14.61
CA GLN A 76 10.22 -3.08 15.59
C GLN A 76 10.91 -1.75 15.25
N SER A 77 12.12 -1.80 14.69
CA SER A 77 12.90 -0.59 14.35
C SER A 77 12.29 0.24 13.20
N VAL A 78 11.39 -0.36 12.42
CA VAL A 78 10.73 0.28 11.28
C VAL A 78 9.33 0.79 11.60
N GLN A 79 8.87 0.65 12.85
CA GLN A 79 7.61 1.23 13.29
C GLN A 79 7.64 2.77 13.29
N VAL A 80 6.46 3.37 13.29
CA VAL A 80 6.28 4.83 13.48
C VAL A 80 6.77 5.28 14.85
N ASP A 81 6.70 4.40 15.85
CA ASP A 81 7.42 4.54 17.11
C ASP A 81 8.13 3.21 17.44
N PRO A 82 9.46 3.15 17.33
CA PRO A 82 10.22 1.95 17.66
C PRO A 82 10.23 1.64 19.18
N ASN A 83 9.83 2.59 20.02
CA ASN A 83 9.79 2.44 21.49
C ASN A 83 8.45 1.89 22.00
N GLU A 84 7.44 1.76 21.13
CA GLU A 84 6.13 1.18 21.44
C GLU A 84 6.03 -0.21 20.81
N PRO A 85 6.23 -1.31 21.55
CA PRO A 85 6.12 -2.66 21.02
C PRO A 85 4.73 -2.94 20.47
N THR A 86 4.64 -3.72 19.39
CA THR A 86 3.35 -4.16 18.87
C THR A 86 2.63 -5.04 19.90
N ALA A 87 1.47 -4.57 20.37
CA ALA A 87 0.65 -5.33 21.31
C ALA A 87 0.03 -6.56 20.64
N GLU A 88 -0.13 -7.65 21.40
CA GLU A 88 -0.82 -8.83 20.89
C GLU A 88 -2.29 -8.51 20.55
N GLN A 89 -2.97 -7.78 21.45
CA GLN A 89 -4.31 -7.27 21.25
C GLN A 89 -4.26 -5.75 21.17
N ASP A 90 -4.86 -5.20 20.13
CA ASP A 90 -4.93 -3.77 19.87
C ASP A 90 -6.33 -3.42 19.32
N ALA A 91 -6.64 -2.15 19.16
CA ALA A 91 -7.90 -1.72 18.55
C ALA A 91 -7.78 -0.37 17.84
N LEU A 92 -8.41 -0.28 16.67
CA LEU A 92 -8.64 1.00 16.00
C LEU A 92 -9.90 1.64 16.58
N ASN A 93 -9.71 2.69 17.37
CA ASN A 93 -10.80 3.46 17.94
C ASN A 93 -11.30 4.50 16.93
N PHE A 94 -12.63 4.55 16.79
CA PHE A 94 -13.36 5.52 15.98
C PHE A 94 -14.11 6.46 16.92
N LEU A 95 -13.83 7.75 16.78
CA LEU A 95 -14.48 8.81 17.53
C LEU A 95 -15.45 9.57 16.64
N ASN A 96 -16.50 10.12 17.24
CA ASN A 96 -17.29 11.16 16.63
C ASN A 96 -16.39 12.39 16.50
N GLY A 97 -16.11 12.78 15.26
CA GLY A 97 -15.20 13.85 14.95
C GLY A 97 -15.63 15.20 15.53
N GLN A 98 -16.93 15.42 15.76
CA GLN A 98 -17.46 16.67 16.30
C GLN A 98 -17.51 16.69 17.84
N SER A 99 -17.99 15.62 18.48
CA SER A 99 -18.14 15.56 19.94
C SER A 99 -16.92 14.99 20.68
N GLY A 100 -16.10 14.18 20.00
CA GLY A 100 -14.99 13.42 20.59
C GLY A 100 -15.42 12.13 21.28
N GLU A 101 -16.72 11.82 21.29
CA GLU A 101 -17.26 10.62 21.92
C GLU A 101 -16.86 9.36 21.13
N ALA A 102 -16.63 8.26 21.84
CA ALA A 102 -16.35 6.98 21.21
C ALA A 102 -17.57 6.48 20.42
N MET A 103 -17.36 6.10 19.16
CA MET A 103 -18.37 5.49 18.30
C MET A 103 -18.20 3.97 18.21
N ALA A 104 -16.96 3.51 18.02
CA ALA A 104 -16.63 2.10 17.88
C ALA A 104 -15.17 1.85 18.25
N SER A 105 -14.86 0.61 18.63
CA SER A 105 -13.51 0.11 18.82
C SER A 105 -13.38 -1.18 18.03
N ILE A 106 -12.53 -1.19 17.00
CA ILE A 106 -12.38 -2.32 16.09
C ILE A 106 -11.16 -3.13 16.50
N PRO A 107 -11.34 -4.36 17.01
CA PRO A 107 -10.23 -5.17 17.47
C PRO A 107 -9.24 -5.49 16.34
N ALA A 108 -7.97 -5.50 16.69
CA ALA A 108 -6.86 -5.86 15.84
C ALA A 108 -5.92 -6.80 16.62
N ARG A 109 -5.29 -7.73 15.92
CA ARG A 109 -4.24 -8.57 16.50
C ARG A 109 -2.92 -8.22 15.85
N LEU A 110 -1.89 -7.96 16.65
CA LEU A 110 -0.55 -7.60 16.18
C LEU A 110 -0.57 -6.52 15.09
N PHE A 111 -1.17 -5.36 15.39
CA PHE A 111 -1.32 -4.28 14.42
C PHE A 111 -0.06 -3.41 14.36
N TYR A 112 0.83 -3.74 13.44
CA TYR A 112 2.05 -2.98 13.20
C TYR A 112 1.74 -1.66 12.48
N ARG A 113 2.35 -0.58 12.96
CA ARG A 113 2.34 0.73 12.30
C ARG A 113 3.72 0.98 11.71
N LEU A 114 3.90 0.66 10.44
CA LEU A 114 5.21 0.65 9.78
C LEU A 114 5.44 1.91 8.95
N ARG A 115 6.64 2.48 9.00
CA ARG A 115 7.06 3.52 8.06
C ARG A 115 7.44 2.89 6.73
N ARG A 116 6.80 3.32 5.64
CA ARG A 116 7.01 2.75 4.30
C ARG A 116 8.48 2.84 3.90
N ARG A 117 9.14 3.99 4.09
CA ARG A 117 10.56 4.15 3.80
C ARG A 117 11.42 3.14 4.57
N LYS A 118 11.27 3.08 5.91
CA LYS A 118 12.06 2.16 6.74
C LYS A 118 11.78 0.69 6.41
N LEU A 119 10.52 0.32 6.12
CA LEU A 119 10.15 -1.04 5.71
C LEU A 119 10.83 -1.43 4.40
N ARG A 120 10.88 -0.54 3.41
CA ARG A 120 11.61 -0.81 2.16
C ARG A 120 13.12 -0.94 2.41
N GLY A 121 13.72 -0.05 3.20
CA GLY A 121 15.14 -0.15 3.58
C GLY A 121 15.48 -1.40 4.41
N LEU A 122 14.50 -1.98 5.11
CA LEU A 122 14.69 -3.28 5.78
C LEU A 122 14.77 -4.45 4.80
N MET A 123 14.03 -4.37 3.70
CA MET A 123 13.93 -5.43 2.68
C MET A 123 14.91 -5.24 1.51
N GLU A 124 15.52 -4.07 1.35
CA GLU A 124 16.51 -3.80 0.30
C GLU A 124 17.78 -4.67 0.37
N PRO A 125 18.40 -4.93 1.54
CA PRO A 125 19.74 -5.48 1.60
C PRO A 125 19.90 -6.83 0.89
N GLY A 126 20.89 -6.87 0.00
CA GLY A 126 21.32 -8.06 -0.73
C GLY A 126 20.39 -8.49 -1.88
N LEU A 127 19.50 -7.63 -2.35
CA LEU A 127 18.76 -7.82 -3.60
C LEU A 127 19.53 -7.22 -4.80
N ASP A 128 19.37 -7.79 -5.99
CA ASP A 128 19.81 -7.15 -7.25
C ASP A 128 18.73 -6.16 -7.68
N ILE A 129 18.92 -4.87 -7.35
CA ILE A 129 18.01 -3.79 -7.71
C ILE A 129 18.69 -2.88 -8.74
N ARG A 130 18.02 -2.70 -9.89
CA ARG A 130 18.47 -1.84 -10.98
C ARG A 130 17.58 -0.60 -11.05
N TYR A 131 18.14 0.53 -10.62
CA TYR A 131 17.48 1.83 -10.62
C TYR A 131 17.50 2.51 -11.99
N GLY A 132 16.67 3.54 -12.17
CA GLY A 132 16.51 4.26 -13.44
C GLY A 132 15.84 3.45 -14.56
N GLN A 133 15.37 2.24 -14.27
CA GLN A 133 14.81 1.29 -15.23
C GLN A 133 13.29 1.49 -15.36
N LYS A 134 12.90 2.39 -16.26
CA LYS A 134 11.49 2.69 -16.52
C LYS A 134 10.94 1.79 -17.62
N LEU A 135 10.11 0.82 -17.23
CA LEU A 135 9.46 -0.11 -18.16
C LEU A 135 8.64 0.68 -19.19
N GLN A 136 8.77 0.32 -20.45
CA GLN A 136 8.00 0.85 -21.57
C GLN A 136 7.04 -0.20 -22.13
N ASP A 137 7.52 -1.41 -22.38
CA ASP A 137 6.74 -2.49 -22.99
C ASP A 137 7.33 -3.88 -22.64
N ILE A 138 6.56 -4.94 -22.90
CA ILE A 138 6.94 -6.33 -22.68
C ILE A 138 6.66 -7.14 -23.94
N GLN A 139 7.65 -7.88 -24.42
CA GLN A 139 7.52 -8.81 -25.53
C GLN A 139 7.70 -10.25 -25.04
N CYS A 140 6.97 -11.21 -25.62
CA CYS A 140 7.19 -12.63 -25.33
C CYS A 140 7.94 -13.28 -26.48
N SER A 141 8.82 -14.23 -26.12
CA SER A 141 9.52 -15.03 -27.11
C SER A 141 8.58 -15.94 -27.89
N ALA A 142 8.91 -16.20 -29.15
CA ALA A 142 8.10 -17.05 -30.03
C ALA A 142 8.11 -18.53 -29.61
N ASP A 143 9.19 -18.98 -28.96
CA ASP A 143 9.31 -20.33 -28.39
C ASP A 143 8.49 -20.52 -27.11
N GLY A 144 7.96 -19.42 -26.53
CA GLY A 144 7.19 -19.45 -25.30
C GLY A 144 8.03 -19.59 -24.02
N GLU A 145 9.35 -19.55 -24.09
CA GLU A 145 10.24 -19.78 -22.95
C GLU A 145 10.38 -18.57 -22.03
N HIS A 146 10.39 -17.35 -22.57
CA HIS A 146 10.71 -16.13 -21.79
C HIS A 146 9.90 -14.90 -22.23
N ALA A 147 9.95 -13.86 -21.40
CA ALA A 147 9.49 -12.52 -21.73
C ALA A 147 10.63 -11.52 -21.55
N THR A 148 10.60 -10.44 -22.34
CA THR A 148 11.60 -9.39 -22.35
C THR A 148 10.94 -8.07 -22.01
N ALA A 149 11.36 -7.47 -20.90
CA ALA A 149 11.03 -6.08 -20.56
C ALA A 149 11.91 -5.13 -21.36
N MET A 150 11.30 -4.12 -21.96
CA MET A 150 11.98 -3.06 -22.70
C MET A 150 11.83 -1.75 -21.92
N PHE A 151 12.91 -1.00 -21.79
CA PHE A 151 12.98 0.20 -20.96
C PHE A 151 13.14 1.46 -21.82
N GLU A 152 12.75 2.62 -21.27
CA GLU A 152 12.80 3.90 -22.00
C GLU A 152 14.22 4.34 -22.42
N ASP A 153 15.27 3.82 -21.76
CA ASP A 153 16.67 4.07 -22.12
C ASP A 153 17.15 3.21 -23.31
N GLY A 154 16.28 2.35 -23.86
CA GLY A 154 16.59 1.42 -24.94
C GLY A 154 17.21 0.10 -24.50
N SER A 155 17.47 -0.09 -23.21
CA SER A 155 17.92 -1.36 -22.66
C SER A 155 16.77 -2.36 -22.53
N SER A 156 17.10 -3.63 -22.33
CA SER A 156 16.12 -4.70 -22.13
C SER A 156 16.61 -5.80 -21.21
N ILE A 157 15.70 -6.47 -20.52
CA ILE A 157 16.00 -7.62 -19.65
C ILE A 157 15.02 -8.75 -19.96
N SER A 158 15.55 -9.93 -20.30
CA SER A 158 14.78 -11.16 -20.49
C SER A 158 14.73 -11.98 -19.20
N ALA A 159 13.57 -12.58 -18.94
CA ALA A 159 13.30 -13.39 -17.75
C ALA A 159 12.29 -14.50 -18.07
N SER A 160 12.29 -15.57 -17.27
CA SER A 160 11.29 -16.64 -17.41
C SER A 160 9.88 -16.14 -17.04
N ILE A 161 9.80 -15.18 -16.12
CA ILE A 161 8.56 -14.50 -15.75
C ILE A 161 8.86 -13.04 -15.37
N ILE A 162 7.96 -12.14 -15.78
CA ILE A 162 7.93 -10.72 -15.39
C ILE A 162 6.73 -10.50 -14.46
N VAL A 163 6.98 -9.97 -13.26
CA VAL A 163 5.95 -9.64 -12.28
C VAL A 163 5.82 -8.13 -12.16
N GLY A 164 4.67 -7.58 -12.54
CA GLY A 164 4.33 -6.18 -12.32
C GLY A 164 3.97 -5.93 -10.86
N ALA A 165 4.85 -5.27 -10.12
CA ALA A 165 4.65 -4.78 -8.76
C ALA A 165 4.82 -3.24 -8.69
N ASP A 166 4.50 -2.57 -9.80
CA ASP A 166 4.79 -1.16 -10.11
C ASP A 166 3.67 -0.19 -9.70
N GLY A 167 2.80 -0.63 -8.80
CA GLY A 167 1.85 0.19 -8.06
C GLY A 167 0.57 0.54 -8.83
N ALA A 168 -0.24 1.42 -8.24
CA ALA A 168 -1.57 1.76 -8.76
C ALA A 168 -1.58 2.36 -10.19
N ARG A 169 -0.46 2.91 -10.68
CA ARG A 169 -0.30 3.41 -12.06
C ARG A 169 0.58 2.47 -12.88
N SER A 170 0.36 1.16 -12.75
CA SER A 170 1.19 0.11 -13.32
C SER A 170 1.29 0.23 -14.84
N THR A 171 2.52 0.29 -15.34
CA THR A 171 2.82 0.18 -16.78
C THR A 171 2.68 -1.28 -17.22
N THR A 172 3.06 -2.23 -16.38
CA THR A 172 2.86 -3.67 -16.65
C THR A 172 1.39 -3.97 -16.94
N ARG A 173 0.47 -3.44 -16.13
CA ARG A 173 -0.96 -3.59 -16.32
C ARG A 173 -1.45 -2.95 -17.62
N HIS A 174 -0.94 -1.77 -17.99
CA HIS A 174 -1.27 -1.14 -19.27
C HIS A 174 -0.77 -1.94 -20.47
N VAL A 175 0.41 -2.56 -20.39
CA VAL A 175 0.93 -3.44 -21.45
C VAL A 175 0.06 -4.68 -21.64
N LEU A 176 -0.51 -5.22 -20.56
CA LEU A 176 -1.37 -6.40 -20.60
C LEU A 176 -2.81 -6.13 -21.06
N LEU A 177 -3.38 -4.99 -20.66
CA LEU A 177 -4.80 -4.68 -20.89
C LEU A 177 -5.03 -3.63 -21.98
N GLY A 178 -3.99 -2.88 -22.35
CA GLY A 178 -4.09 -1.66 -23.13
C GLY A 178 -4.38 -0.43 -22.24
N PRO A 179 -4.16 0.79 -22.76
CA PRO A 179 -4.20 2.02 -21.98
C PRO A 179 -5.57 2.27 -21.34
N ASN A 180 -6.67 2.01 -22.04
CA ASN A 180 -8.01 2.30 -21.50
C ASN A 180 -8.46 1.33 -20.40
N ARG A 181 -8.10 0.04 -20.54
CA ARG A 181 -8.56 -1.02 -19.63
C ARG A 181 -7.65 -1.19 -18.42
N GLY A 182 -6.40 -0.74 -18.49
CA GLY A 182 -5.46 -0.77 -17.36
C GLY A 182 -5.54 0.47 -16.46
N GLU A 183 -6.34 1.48 -16.80
CA GLU A 183 -6.52 2.65 -15.94
C GLU A 183 -7.29 2.31 -14.67
N VAL A 184 -6.93 2.99 -13.58
CA VAL A 184 -7.70 2.90 -12.32
C VAL A 184 -9.02 3.64 -12.48
N ARG A 185 -10.08 3.12 -11.88
CA ARG A 185 -11.36 3.82 -11.80
C ARG A 185 -11.27 4.90 -10.74
N ARG A 186 -11.50 6.16 -11.13
CA ARG A 186 -11.58 7.28 -10.19
C ARG A 186 -12.90 7.26 -9.43
N LEU A 187 -12.84 7.51 -8.14
CA LEU A 187 -13.99 7.55 -7.23
C LEU A 187 -14.32 9.01 -6.87
N PRO A 188 -15.59 9.33 -6.52
CA PRO A 188 -16.00 10.67 -6.12
C PRO A 188 -15.61 10.97 -4.65
N TYR A 189 -14.37 10.62 -4.28
CA TYR A 189 -13.80 10.87 -2.97
C TYR A 189 -12.36 11.33 -3.15
N CYS A 190 -11.91 12.20 -2.25
CA CYS A 190 -10.54 12.66 -2.23
C CYS A 190 -10.07 12.83 -0.79
N ALA A 191 -8.78 13.03 -0.62
CA ALA A 191 -8.16 13.21 0.67
C ALA A 191 -6.95 14.13 0.60
N THR A 192 -6.64 14.74 1.74
CA THR A 192 -5.44 15.55 1.95
C THR A 192 -4.64 14.97 3.10
N PHE A 193 -3.35 14.77 2.91
CA PHE A 193 -2.46 14.20 3.91
C PHE A 193 -1.42 15.22 4.34
N ILE A 194 -1.08 15.18 5.63
CA ILE A 194 -0.14 16.10 6.27
C ILE A 194 0.85 15.30 7.11
N GLN A 195 2.11 15.71 7.04
CA GLN A 195 3.12 15.39 8.03
C GLN A 195 3.63 16.68 8.66
N ALA A 196 3.56 16.76 9.98
CA ALA A 196 3.92 17.97 10.71
C ALA A 196 4.59 17.63 12.03
N GLN A 197 5.54 18.48 12.41
CA GLN A 197 6.16 18.53 13.74
C GLN A 197 5.62 19.75 14.48
N TYR A 198 5.61 19.69 15.81
CA TYR A 198 5.12 20.76 16.66
C TYR A 198 6.11 21.03 17.79
N SER A 199 5.90 22.11 18.57
CA SER A 199 6.64 22.29 19.83
C SER A 199 6.45 21.09 20.75
N ALA A 200 7.42 20.83 21.63
CA ALA A 200 7.37 19.67 22.53
C ALA A 200 6.12 19.65 23.43
N GLU A 201 5.55 20.81 23.77
CA GLU A 201 4.29 20.93 24.51
C GLU A 201 3.10 20.45 23.67
N ARG A 202 2.94 21.00 22.45
CA ARG A 202 1.86 20.65 21.52
C ARG A 202 1.95 19.19 21.08
N ALA A 203 3.15 18.68 20.83
CA ALA A 203 3.36 17.27 20.49
C ALA A 203 2.89 16.33 21.62
N ARG A 204 3.21 16.64 22.88
CA ARG A 204 2.72 15.88 24.05
C ARG A 204 1.20 15.97 24.19
N TYR A 205 0.63 17.16 24.00
CA TYR A 205 -0.82 17.36 24.01
C TYR A 205 -1.52 16.51 22.94
N LEU A 206 -1.04 16.51 21.70
CA LEU A 206 -1.62 15.70 20.63
C LEU A 206 -1.47 14.19 20.89
N ARG A 207 -0.34 13.76 21.45
CA ARG A 207 -0.09 12.34 21.75
C ARG A 207 -0.95 11.79 22.89
N GLN A 208 -1.53 12.64 23.75
CA GLN A 208 -2.38 12.19 24.85
C GLN A 208 -3.70 11.52 24.37
N PHE A 209 -4.16 11.84 23.15
CA PHE A 209 -5.40 11.29 22.60
C PHE A 209 -5.25 9.83 22.18
N HIS A 210 -4.06 9.46 21.67
CA HIS A 210 -3.67 8.07 21.43
C HIS A 210 -2.17 7.98 21.22
N PRO A 211 -1.49 6.94 21.74
CA PRO A 211 -0.05 6.79 21.57
C PRO A 211 0.41 6.60 20.11
N LEU A 212 -0.48 6.19 19.20
CA LEU A 212 -0.09 5.77 17.85
C LEU A 212 -1.10 6.20 16.78
N TYR A 213 -2.40 5.99 16.97
CA TYR A 213 -3.41 6.31 15.97
C TYR A 213 -4.86 6.29 16.48
N ILE A 214 -5.71 7.13 15.89
CA ILE A 214 -7.18 7.13 16.04
C ILE A 214 -7.86 7.56 14.74
N ALA A 215 -9.12 7.15 14.58
CA ALA A 215 -9.97 7.58 13.48
C ALA A 215 -11.10 8.48 13.97
N GLY A 216 -11.51 9.43 13.13
CA GLY A 216 -12.56 10.40 13.41
C GLY A 216 -13.58 10.44 12.27
N ILE A 217 -14.85 10.29 12.59
CA ILE A 217 -15.96 10.37 11.62
C ILE A 217 -16.77 11.62 11.95
N ASN A 218 -16.86 12.53 11.00
CA ASN A 218 -17.62 13.77 11.17
C ASN A 218 -19.02 13.63 10.57
N PRO A 219 -20.09 14.06 11.28
CA PRO A 219 -21.45 14.09 10.73
C PRO A 219 -21.60 14.89 9.43
N ALA A 220 -20.67 15.81 9.12
CA ALA A 220 -20.61 16.54 7.86
C ALA A 220 -20.17 15.69 6.64
N GLY A 221 -19.96 14.37 6.81
CA GLY A 221 -19.53 13.47 5.73
C GLY A 221 -18.01 13.47 5.51
N TYR A 222 -17.23 13.79 6.56
CA TYR A 222 -15.77 13.74 6.52
C TYR A 222 -15.26 12.55 7.32
N PHE A 223 -14.21 11.91 6.83
CA PHE A 223 -13.48 10.88 7.55
C PHE A 223 -12.05 11.36 7.78
N SER A 224 -11.50 11.08 8.94
CA SER A 224 -10.15 11.49 9.29
C SER A 224 -9.41 10.41 10.06
N PHE A 225 -8.10 10.41 9.91
CA PHE A 225 -7.19 9.60 10.69
C PHE A 225 -6.13 10.52 11.28
N PHE A 226 -5.75 10.27 12.52
CA PHE A 226 -4.69 10.98 13.21
C PHE A 226 -3.76 9.98 13.87
N GLY A 227 -2.45 10.12 13.68
CA GLY A 227 -1.48 9.25 14.32
C GLY A 227 -0.04 9.71 14.17
N LEU A 228 0.90 8.89 14.62
CA LEU A 228 2.33 9.14 14.47
C LEU A 228 2.86 8.69 13.12
N HIS A 229 3.85 9.42 12.61
CA HIS A 229 4.72 9.03 11.50
C HIS A 229 6.11 8.63 12.01
N ASP A 230 6.67 9.40 12.92
CA ASP A 230 8.01 9.18 13.49
C ASP A 230 8.08 9.72 14.91
N ALA A 231 8.41 8.86 15.87
CA ALA A 231 8.74 9.23 17.25
C ALA A 231 9.98 8.47 17.74
N THR A 232 11.00 8.37 16.88
CA THR A 232 12.23 7.61 17.18
C THR A 232 12.92 8.10 18.47
N ASP A 233 13.07 9.42 18.64
CA ASP A 233 13.66 10.01 19.86
C ASP A 233 12.57 10.36 20.89
N ARG A 234 12.45 9.52 21.92
CA ARG A 234 11.42 9.65 22.98
C ARG A 234 11.62 10.91 23.83
N GLU A 235 12.85 11.37 23.99
CA GLU A 235 13.19 12.51 24.86
C GLU A 235 13.07 13.85 24.12
N ARG A 236 12.82 13.82 22.80
CA ARG A 236 12.68 15.00 21.94
C ARG A 236 11.31 15.06 21.25
N PRO A 237 10.21 15.36 21.97
CA PRO A 237 8.88 15.45 21.36
C PRO A 237 8.73 16.51 20.27
N ASP A 238 9.61 17.51 20.26
CA ASP A 238 9.70 18.50 19.19
C ASP A 238 10.13 17.89 17.84
N THR A 239 10.75 16.71 17.85
CA THR A 239 11.15 15.97 16.64
C THR A 239 10.09 14.97 16.17
N TRP A 240 9.03 14.76 16.96
CA TRP A 240 7.98 13.82 16.59
C TRP A 240 7.18 14.34 15.41
N THR A 241 7.04 13.49 14.39
CA THR A 241 6.27 13.80 13.20
C THR A 241 4.92 13.11 13.28
N PHE A 242 3.85 13.88 13.25
CA PHE A 242 2.47 13.38 13.18
C PHE A 242 2.04 13.20 11.73
N PHE A 243 1.18 12.23 11.48
CA PHE A 243 0.55 11.96 10.19
C PHE A 243 -0.96 11.96 10.35
N PHE A 244 -1.62 12.81 9.59
CA PHE A 244 -3.06 12.93 9.65
C PHE A 244 -3.64 13.39 8.32
N TYR A 245 -4.90 13.07 8.09
CA TYR A 245 -5.59 13.41 6.86
C TYR A 245 -7.08 13.61 7.08
N ILE A 246 -7.72 14.35 6.19
CA ILE A 246 -9.17 14.37 6.05
C ILE A 246 -9.49 13.86 4.64
N SER A 247 -10.45 12.96 4.53
CA SER A 247 -11.08 12.54 3.28
C SER A 247 -12.55 12.96 3.26
N TRP A 248 -13.05 13.27 2.07
CA TRP A 248 -14.40 13.75 1.86
C TRP A 248 -14.92 13.32 0.49
N HIS A 249 -16.24 13.35 0.34
CA HIS A 249 -16.86 13.22 -0.97
C HIS A 249 -16.54 14.46 -1.83
N SER A 250 -16.01 14.23 -3.02
CA SER A 250 -15.89 15.27 -4.04
C SER A 250 -16.15 14.68 -5.41
N SER A 251 -17.11 15.26 -6.13
CA SER A 251 -17.51 14.74 -7.44
C SER A 251 -16.32 14.76 -8.42
N LEU A 252 -16.35 13.90 -9.43
CA LEU A 252 -15.29 13.90 -10.45
C LEU A 252 -15.22 15.24 -11.22
N GLN A 253 -16.30 16.00 -11.25
CA GLN A 253 -16.33 17.35 -11.81
C GLN A 253 -15.57 18.33 -10.91
N GLU A 254 -15.90 18.39 -9.62
CA GLU A 254 -15.19 19.24 -8.64
C GLU A 254 -13.70 18.90 -8.59
N GLN A 255 -13.33 17.62 -8.66
CA GLN A 255 -11.93 17.20 -8.70
C GLN A 255 -11.21 17.74 -9.95
N ARG A 256 -11.89 17.85 -11.10
CA ARG A 256 -11.31 18.46 -12.32
C ARG A 256 -11.18 19.97 -12.16
N GLU A 257 -12.22 20.63 -11.66
CA GLU A 257 -12.25 22.08 -11.44
C GLU A 257 -11.19 22.54 -10.43
N THR A 258 -10.85 21.67 -9.47
CA THR A 258 -9.84 21.95 -8.44
C THR A 258 -8.48 21.31 -8.70
N ALA A 259 -8.26 20.67 -9.86
CA ALA A 259 -7.01 19.96 -10.17
C ALA A 259 -5.76 20.87 -10.15
N GLY A 260 -5.94 22.15 -10.49
CA GLY A 260 -4.88 23.16 -10.52
C GLY A 260 -4.73 23.99 -9.23
N TRP A 261 -5.42 23.64 -8.15
CA TRP A 261 -5.31 24.38 -6.88
C TRP A 261 -3.88 24.33 -6.32
N SER A 262 -3.44 25.48 -5.80
CA SER A 262 -2.17 25.62 -5.09
C SER A 262 -2.18 24.91 -3.74
N ASN A 263 -0.98 24.69 -3.18
CA ASN A 263 -0.82 24.15 -1.82
C ASN A 263 -1.56 25.01 -0.78
N ALA A 264 -1.47 26.34 -0.88
CA ALA A 264 -2.14 27.27 0.04
C ALA A 264 -3.67 27.12 0.01
N GLN A 265 -4.27 26.99 -1.19
CA GLN A 265 -5.72 26.75 -1.31
C GLN A 265 -6.14 25.41 -0.70
N ARG A 266 -5.32 24.36 -0.85
CA ARG A 266 -5.58 23.04 -0.22
C ARG A 266 -5.44 23.09 1.29
N LEU A 267 -4.44 23.81 1.80
CA LEU A 267 -4.25 24.03 3.23
C LEU A 267 -5.43 24.82 3.83
N GLU A 268 -5.87 25.89 3.17
CA GLU A 268 -7.03 26.67 3.60
C GLU A 268 -8.30 25.81 3.63
N GLN A 269 -8.53 25.00 2.60
CA GLN A 269 -9.66 24.08 2.52
C GLN A 269 -9.67 23.07 3.68
N VAL A 270 -8.55 22.40 3.93
CA VAL A 270 -8.51 21.38 5.00
C VAL A 270 -8.54 22.01 6.40
N LYS A 271 -7.95 23.21 6.60
CA LYS A 271 -8.13 23.98 7.83
C LYS A 271 -9.61 24.36 8.06
N LYS A 272 -10.39 24.64 7.00
CA LYS A 272 -11.84 24.85 7.12
C LYS A 272 -12.58 23.57 7.54
N PHE A 273 -12.24 22.41 6.96
CA PHE A 273 -12.83 21.14 7.38
C PHE A 273 -12.49 20.81 8.85
N ALA A 274 -11.24 21.02 9.27
CA ALA A 274 -10.81 20.71 10.62
C ALA A 274 -11.54 21.52 11.71
N LYS A 275 -12.09 22.70 11.39
CA LYS A 275 -12.91 23.50 12.33
C LYS A 275 -14.19 22.79 12.76
N THR A 276 -14.69 21.83 11.98
CA THR A 276 -15.87 21.03 12.35
C THR A 276 -15.51 19.83 13.22
N TYR A 277 -14.22 19.59 13.45
CA TYR A 277 -13.74 18.56 14.35
C TYR A 277 -13.45 19.12 15.76
N THR A 278 -13.38 18.22 16.74
CA THR A 278 -12.73 18.44 18.02
C THR A 278 -11.26 17.99 17.96
N ASP A 279 -10.56 18.07 19.08
CA ASP A 279 -9.18 17.63 19.20
C ASP A 279 -9.05 16.09 19.13
N PRO A 280 -7.94 15.56 18.58
CA PRO A 280 -6.72 16.28 18.20
C PRO A 280 -6.77 16.96 16.82
N TRP A 281 -7.75 16.64 15.98
CA TRP A 281 -7.77 17.12 14.59
C TRP A 281 -7.84 18.64 14.51
N LYS A 282 -8.74 19.27 15.26
CA LYS A 282 -8.90 20.73 15.25
C LYS A 282 -7.57 21.43 15.52
N SER A 283 -6.97 21.17 16.69
CA SER A 283 -5.71 21.79 17.08
C SER A 283 -4.56 21.44 16.14
N ALA A 284 -4.45 20.18 15.70
CA ALA A 284 -3.39 19.76 14.79
C ALA A 284 -3.41 20.58 13.49
N PHE A 285 -4.57 20.74 12.85
CA PHE A 285 -4.68 21.54 11.64
C PHE A 285 -4.56 23.05 11.90
N GLU A 286 -5.11 23.55 12.99
CA GLU A 286 -5.07 24.98 13.35
C GLU A 286 -3.64 25.47 13.58
N TRP A 287 -2.80 24.64 14.20
CA TRP A 287 -1.42 24.98 14.53
C TRP A 287 -0.42 24.85 13.38
N LEU A 288 -0.85 24.38 12.21
CA LEU A 288 0.01 24.28 11.03
C LEU A 288 0.49 25.66 10.57
N PRO A 289 1.77 25.80 10.19
CA PRO A 289 2.24 27.02 9.55
C PRO A 289 1.54 27.23 8.20
N ASP A 290 1.50 28.47 7.72
CA ASP A 290 0.75 28.84 6.51
C ASP A 290 1.36 28.29 5.21
N ASP A 291 2.60 27.84 5.26
CA ASP A 291 3.33 27.20 4.16
C ASP A 291 3.37 25.66 4.29
N GLN A 292 2.66 25.06 5.25
CA GLN A 292 2.62 23.62 5.46
C GLN A 292 2.29 22.88 4.15
N GLN A 293 3.12 21.91 3.77
CA GLN A 293 2.86 21.04 2.63
C GLN A 293 1.62 20.17 2.91
N VAL A 294 0.69 20.18 1.95
CA VAL A 294 -0.51 19.36 1.93
C VAL A 294 -0.48 18.49 0.68
N TRP A 295 -0.60 17.19 0.83
CA TRP A 295 -0.68 16.30 -0.32
C TRP A 295 -2.11 15.90 -0.62
N HIS A 296 -2.65 16.38 -1.74
CA HIS A 296 -3.98 16.02 -2.24
C HIS A 296 -3.95 14.72 -3.06
N MET A 297 -5.00 13.91 -2.94
CA MET A 297 -5.19 12.69 -3.72
C MET A 297 -6.68 12.44 -3.98
N GLY A 298 -7.06 12.26 -5.25
CA GLY A 298 -8.34 11.64 -5.60
C GLY A 298 -8.26 10.13 -5.38
N LEU A 299 -9.27 9.54 -4.76
CA LEU A 299 -9.32 8.10 -4.49
C LEU A 299 -9.66 7.35 -5.78
N SER A 300 -9.10 6.16 -5.91
CA SER A 300 -9.30 5.29 -7.06
C SER A 300 -9.24 3.83 -6.66
N ASP A 301 -9.82 2.98 -7.47
CA ASP A 301 -9.73 1.53 -7.33
C ASP A 301 -9.49 0.82 -8.67
N PHE A 302 -9.08 -0.44 -8.60
CA PHE A 302 -8.98 -1.33 -9.75
C PHE A 302 -9.32 -2.74 -9.26
N ASP A 303 -10.49 -3.26 -9.66
CA ASP A 303 -10.96 -4.56 -9.20
C ASP A 303 -10.60 -5.66 -10.21
N PRO A 304 -9.77 -6.64 -9.79
CA PRO A 304 -9.61 -7.95 -10.38
C PRO A 304 -10.66 -8.39 -11.36
N ARG A 305 -11.83 -8.55 -10.71
CA ARG A 305 -12.96 -9.44 -11.00
C ARG A 305 -13.79 -8.95 -12.17
N GLU A 306 -13.69 -7.68 -12.50
CA GLU A 306 -14.36 -7.12 -13.66
C GLU A 306 -13.88 -7.82 -14.92
N LYS A 307 -14.82 -8.20 -15.79
CA LYS A 307 -14.50 -8.89 -17.04
C LYS A 307 -13.53 -8.09 -17.91
N SER A 308 -13.68 -6.76 -17.91
CA SER A 308 -12.80 -5.84 -18.62
C SER A 308 -11.39 -5.75 -18.02
N HIS A 309 -11.16 -6.20 -16.80
CA HIS A 309 -9.86 -6.16 -16.14
C HIS A 309 -9.10 -7.48 -16.21
N ARG A 310 -9.69 -8.56 -16.75
CA ARG A 310 -8.98 -9.81 -17.02
C ARG A 310 -7.93 -9.63 -18.10
N TRP A 311 -6.69 -10.06 -17.82
CA TRP A 311 -5.56 -10.02 -18.76
C TRP A 311 -5.18 -11.42 -19.26
N ASP A 312 -4.52 -11.46 -20.41
CA ASP A 312 -3.77 -12.63 -20.85
C ASP A 312 -2.38 -12.58 -20.21
N ASN A 313 -2.09 -13.53 -19.31
CA ASN A 313 -0.80 -13.65 -18.63
C ASN A 313 0.31 -14.23 -19.52
N ARG A 314 0.00 -14.47 -20.81
CA ARG A 314 0.90 -14.95 -21.85
C ARG A 314 1.53 -16.29 -21.45
N GLY A 315 0.72 -17.24 -21.01
CA GLY A 315 1.19 -18.56 -20.56
C GLY A 315 2.01 -18.51 -19.26
N GLY A 316 1.65 -17.59 -18.35
CA GLY A 316 2.33 -17.37 -17.08
C GLY A 316 3.67 -16.65 -17.18
N ARG A 317 3.99 -16.03 -18.33
CA ARG A 317 5.23 -15.26 -18.52
C ARG A 317 5.14 -13.84 -17.98
N VAL A 318 3.94 -13.31 -17.79
CA VAL A 318 3.72 -11.98 -17.21
C VAL A 318 2.54 -12.02 -16.26
N THR A 319 2.68 -11.48 -15.06
CA THR A 319 1.58 -11.38 -14.08
C THR A 319 1.68 -10.08 -13.26
N LEU A 320 0.70 -9.83 -12.38
CA LEU A 320 0.58 -8.61 -11.58
C LEU A 320 0.47 -8.95 -10.08
N ALA A 321 0.95 -8.06 -9.22
CA ALA A 321 0.87 -8.18 -7.76
C ALA A 321 0.68 -6.82 -7.06
N GLY A 322 0.04 -6.83 -5.87
CA GLY A 322 -0.23 -5.62 -5.10
C GLY A 322 -1.10 -4.62 -5.85
N ASP A 323 -0.88 -3.32 -5.64
CA ASP A 323 -1.66 -2.25 -6.30
C ASP A 323 -1.57 -2.27 -7.84
N ALA A 324 -0.59 -2.96 -8.42
CA ALA A 324 -0.54 -3.20 -9.86
C ALA A 324 -1.66 -4.14 -10.31
N ALA A 325 -2.10 -5.06 -9.46
CA ALA A 325 -3.21 -5.97 -9.72
C ALA A 325 -4.54 -5.45 -9.15
N HIS A 326 -4.55 -4.89 -7.93
CA HIS A 326 -5.78 -4.61 -7.16
C HIS A 326 -5.70 -3.33 -6.30
N ALA A 327 -5.43 -2.19 -6.93
CA ALA A 327 -5.46 -0.91 -6.23
C ALA A 327 -6.80 -0.71 -5.50
N MET A 328 -6.74 -0.35 -4.21
CA MET A 328 -7.92 -0.19 -3.35
C MET A 328 -7.82 1.06 -2.48
N THR A 329 -8.96 1.52 -1.98
CA THR A 329 -9.02 2.61 -1.00
C THR A 329 -8.52 2.15 0.37
N TYR A 330 -7.90 3.05 1.15
CA TYR A 330 -7.09 2.70 2.31
C TYR A 330 -7.85 2.61 3.65
N GLN A 331 -9.12 3.03 3.72
CA GLN A 331 -9.83 3.21 4.98
C GLN A 331 -10.11 1.91 5.75
N ARG A 332 -10.01 0.73 5.11
CA ARG A 332 -10.06 -0.58 5.77
C ARG A 332 -8.69 -1.11 6.24
N GLY A 333 -7.59 -0.46 5.83
CA GLY A 333 -6.23 -0.87 6.21
C GLY A 333 -5.77 -2.20 5.60
N GLN A 334 -6.26 -2.58 4.41
CA GLN A 334 -6.06 -3.91 3.84
C GLN A 334 -4.96 -3.99 2.76
N GLY A 335 -4.66 -2.88 2.06
CA GLY A 335 -3.79 -2.90 0.88
C GLY A 335 -2.41 -3.53 1.08
N LEU A 336 -1.69 -3.18 2.15
CA LEU A 336 -0.37 -3.77 2.43
C LEU A 336 -0.48 -5.28 2.71
N ASN A 337 -1.48 -5.70 3.47
CA ASN A 337 -1.66 -7.10 3.83
C ASN A 337 -1.92 -7.95 2.59
N HIS A 338 -2.79 -7.49 1.69
CA HIS A 338 -3.02 -8.16 0.41
C HIS A 338 -1.77 -8.21 -0.46
N SER A 339 -1.05 -7.09 -0.54
CA SER A 339 0.21 -6.99 -1.30
C SER A 339 1.29 -7.96 -0.81
N ILE A 340 1.47 -8.10 0.50
CA ILE A 340 2.45 -9.06 1.06
C ILE A 340 1.99 -10.51 0.84
N THR A 341 0.69 -10.79 0.97
CA THR A 341 0.18 -12.14 0.69
C THR A 341 0.35 -12.53 -0.77
N ASP A 342 0.19 -11.59 -1.71
CA ASP A 342 0.51 -11.88 -3.11
C ASP A 342 1.98 -12.26 -3.29
N ALA A 343 2.89 -11.52 -2.64
CA ALA A 343 4.31 -11.85 -2.68
C ALA A 343 4.57 -13.28 -2.17
N ALA A 344 3.95 -13.68 -1.05
CA ALA A 344 4.06 -15.03 -0.52
C ALA A 344 3.49 -16.10 -1.48
N ASN A 345 2.30 -15.88 -2.03
CA ASN A 345 1.65 -16.82 -2.93
C ASN A 345 2.41 -16.93 -4.26
N LEU A 346 2.99 -15.84 -4.76
CA LEU A 346 3.84 -15.85 -5.95
C LEU A 346 5.16 -16.58 -5.73
N VAL A 347 5.81 -16.44 -4.56
CA VAL A 347 7.01 -17.24 -4.25
C VAL A 347 6.68 -18.72 -4.36
N GLU A 348 5.54 -19.15 -3.81
CA GLU A 348 5.14 -20.54 -3.88
C GLU A 348 4.80 -20.99 -5.31
N ALA A 349 4.06 -20.18 -6.07
CA ALA A 349 3.77 -20.46 -7.48
C ALA A 349 5.07 -20.61 -8.30
N VAL A 350 6.05 -19.73 -8.09
CA VAL A 350 7.35 -19.80 -8.77
C VAL A 350 8.13 -21.04 -8.37
N ARG A 351 8.15 -21.39 -7.07
CA ARG A 351 8.80 -22.62 -6.59
C ARG A 351 8.24 -23.87 -7.26
N ARG A 352 6.91 -23.98 -7.36
CA ARG A 352 6.24 -25.15 -7.94
C ARG A 352 6.58 -25.36 -9.41
N PHE A 353 6.70 -24.29 -10.21
CA PHE A 353 7.09 -24.48 -11.61
C PHE A 353 8.60 -24.63 -11.79
N VAL A 354 9.43 -24.00 -10.95
CA VAL A 354 10.89 -24.20 -10.99
C VAL A 354 11.27 -25.62 -10.57
N SER A 355 10.54 -26.24 -9.63
CA SER A 355 10.75 -27.63 -9.22
C SER A 355 10.19 -28.65 -10.21
N GLY A 356 9.37 -28.23 -11.17
CA GLY A 356 8.66 -29.11 -12.10
C GLY A 356 7.40 -29.77 -11.52
N GLU A 357 6.95 -29.36 -10.33
CA GLU A 357 5.69 -29.83 -9.72
C GLU A 357 4.46 -29.38 -10.53
N ALA A 358 4.52 -28.19 -11.13
CA ALA A 358 3.48 -27.65 -11.98
C ALA A 358 4.08 -26.98 -13.23
N THR A 359 3.27 -26.81 -14.29
CA THR A 359 3.69 -25.93 -15.39
C THR A 359 3.65 -24.48 -14.94
N ARG A 360 4.46 -23.60 -15.54
CA ARG A 360 4.42 -22.15 -15.26
C ARG A 360 3.02 -21.57 -15.48
N ALA A 361 2.34 -21.99 -16.55
CA ALA A 361 1.00 -21.52 -16.87
C ALA A 361 -0.02 -21.92 -15.80
N ASP A 362 0.07 -23.14 -15.26
CA ASP A 362 -0.85 -23.63 -14.23
C ASP A 362 -0.59 -22.95 -12.87
N ALA A 363 0.67 -22.90 -12.44
CA ALA A 363 1.04 -22.29 -11.17
C ALA A 363 0.66 -20.80 -11.10
N ILE A 364 0.90 -20.04 -12.18
CA ILE A 364 0.55 -18.62 -12.23
C ILE A 364 -0.95 -18.40 -12.35
N ARG A 365 -1.67 -19.25 -13.09
CA ARG A 365 -3.14 -19.18 -13.14
C ARG A 365 -3.77 -19.44 -11.78
N GLU A 366 -3.29 -20.43 -11.04
CA GLU A 366 -3.77 -20.72 -9.67
C GLU A 366 -3.52 -19.54 -8.72
N TYR A 367 -2.34 -18.91 -8.80
CA TYR A 367 -2.07 -17.67 -8.08
C TYR A 367 -3.04 -16.54 -8.47
N GLU A 368 -3.24 -16.32 -9.77
CA GLU A 368 -4.10 -15.25 -10.26
C GLU A 368 -5.55 -15.46 -9.84
N ASP A 369 -6.08 -16.69 -9.94
CA ASP A 369 -7.45 -17.03 -9.50
C ASP A 369 -7.65 -16.76 -8.01
N GLU A 370 -6.68 -17.13 -7.17
CA GLU A 370 -6.68 -16.84 -5.73
C GLU A 370 -6.65 -15.33 -5.46
N MET A 371 -5.69 -14.62 -6.05
CA MET A 371 -5.49 -13.18 -5.85
C MET A 371 -6.71 -12.39 -6.34
N ILE A 372 -7.26 -12.74 -7.50
CA ILE A 372 -8.47 -12.14 -8.06
C ILE A 372 -9.65 -12.31 -7.10
N SER A 373 -9.81 -13.51 -6.55
CA SER A 373 -10.91 -13.82 -5.63
C SER A 373 -10.75 -13.04 -4.32
N ARG A 374 -9.60 -13.17 -3.66
CA ARG A 374 -9.31 -12.56 -2.36
C ARG A 374 -9.21 -11.04 -2.45
N ALA A 375 -8.31 -10.52 -3.27
CA ALA A 375 -8.00 -9.10 -3.34
C ALA A 375 -9.05 -8.32 -4.12
N GLY A 376 -9.59 -8.86 -5.22
CA GLY A 376 -10.70 -8.23 -5.91
C GLY A 376 -11.93 -8.05 -5.00
N SER A 377 -12.25 -9.05 -4.16
CA SER A 377 -13.33 -8.92 -3.18
C SER A 377 -13.08 -7.82 -2.16
N GLU A 378 -11.82 -7.64 -1.74
CA GLU A 378 -11.47 -6.54 -0.85
C GLU A 378 -11.52 -5.17 -1.54
N VAL A 379 -11.17 -5.07 -2.83
CA VAL A 379 -11.34 -3.82 -3.60
C VAL A 379 -12.78 -3.34 -3.55
N GLY A 380 -13.74 -4.21 -3.88
CA GLY A 380 -15.16 -3.88 -3.83
C GLY A 380 -15.63 -3.50 -2.42
N LEU A 381 -15.21 -4.25 -1.40
CA LEU A 381 -15.57 -3.98 0.00
C LEU A 381 -14.99 -2.65 0.50
N SER A 382 -13.74 -2.34 0.13
CA SER A 382 -13.07 -1.09 0.45
C SER A 382 -13.76 0.11 -0.20
N THR A 383 -14.24 -0.01 -1.44
CA THR A 383 -14.99 1.06 -2.10
C THR A 383 -16.35 1.31 -1.45
N VAL A 384 -17.10 0.25 -1.12
CA VAL A 384 -18.35 0.36 -0.35
C VAL A 384 -18.08 1.01 1.01
N ASN A 385 -17.02 0.59 1.69
CA ASN A 385 -16.60 1.16 2.96
C ASN A 385 -16.29 2.65 2.87
N THR A 386 -15.54 3.06 1.85
CA THR A 386 -15.28 4.48 1.59
C THR A 386 -16.58 5.24 1.44
N ALA A 387 -17.53 4.76 0.63
CA ALA A 387 -18.80 5.46 0.47
C ALA A 387 -19.58 5.60 1.79
N MET A 388 -19.68 4.52 2.56
CA MET A 388 -20.45 4.49 3.80
C MET A 388 -19.79 5.28 4.94
N LEU A 389 -18.45 5.37 5.00
CA LEU A 389 -17.75 6.19 5.99
C LEU A 389 -17.97 7.70 5.79
N HIS A 390 -18.34 8.13 4.58
CA HIS A 390 -18.65 9.53 4.27
C HIS A 390 -20.16 9.81 4.22
N ASP A 391 -21.01 8.83 4.58
CA ASP A 391 -22.46 8.96 4.70
C ASP A 391 -22.85 8.72 6.17
N TRP A 392 -23.18 9.80 6.89
CA TRP A 392 -23.46 9.76 8.33
C TRP A 392 -24.56 8.76 8.69
N HIS A 393 -25.55 8.57 7.82
CA HIS A 393 -26.66 7.64 8.07
C HIS A 393 -26.29 6.17 7.87
N LYS A 394 -25.17 5.91 7.18
CA LYS A 394 -24.70 4.56 6.83
C LYS A 394 -23.42 4.16 7.54
N VAL A 395 -22.77 5.07 8.25
CA VAL A 395 -21.42 4.83 8.80
C VAL A 395 -21.33 3.60 9.68
N LEU A 396 -22.30 3.36 10.56
CA LEU A 396 -22.32 2.19 11.45
C LEU A 396 -22.58 0.87 10.70
N GLN A 397 -23.07 0.92 9.47
CA GLN A 397 -23.26 -0.25 8.62
C GLN A 397 -22.03 -0.49 7.71
N SER A 398 -21.03 0.41 7.72
CA SER A 398 -19.86 0.27 6.87
C SER A 398 -19.10 -1.02 7.17
N PRO A 399 -18.48 -1.67 6.17
CA PRO A 399 -17.73 -2.89 6.35
C PRO A 399 -16.69 -2.86 7.49
N VAL A 400 -16.02 -1.73 7.73
CA VAL A 400 -15.06 -1.63 8.84
C VAL A 400 -15.75 -1.67 10.20
N MET A 401 -16.97 -1.15 10.31
CA MET A 401 -17.76 -1.17 11.54
C MET A 401 -18.40 -2.53 11.79
N THR A 402 -18.90 -3.20 10.74
CA THR A 402 -19.64 -4.45 10.88
C THR A 402 -18.75 -5.69 10.84
N SER A 403 -17.64 -5.65 10.09
CA SER A 403 -16.74 -6.80 9.90
C SER A 403 -15.32 -6.57 10.39
N GLY A 404 -14.99 -5.35 10.84
CA GLY A 404 -13.65 -5.00 11.29
C GLY A 404 -12.60 -5.14 10.19
N MET A 405 -11.39 -5.55 10.60
CA MET A 405 -10.24 -5.76 9.71
C MET A 405 -10.09 -7.22 9.23
N LYS A 406 -11.11 -8.05 9.39
CA LYS A 406 -11.15 -9.44 8.89
C LYS A 406 -10.99 -9.48 7.38
N ARG A 407 -10.46 -10.60 6.87
CA ARG A 407 -10.28 -10.80 5.42
C ARG A 407 -11.64 -10.87 4.72
N SER A 408 -11.75 -10.31 3.53
CA SER A 408 -12.98 -10.35 2.72
C SER A 408 -13.55 -11.77 2.54
N THR A 409 -12.68 -12.77 2.37
CA THR A 409 -13.05 -14.19 2.24
C THR A 409 -13.65 -14.77 3.50
N GLU A 410 -13.25 -14.31 4.69
CA GLU A 410 -13.84 -14.72 5.97
C GLU A 410 -15.21 -14.09 6.21
N ILE A 411 -15.48 -12.94 5.58
CA ILE A 411 -16.76 -12.23 5.69
C ILE A 411 -17.81 -12.90 4.81
N ILE A 412 -17.45 -13.27 3.57
CA ILE A 412 -18.37 -13.85 2.59
C ILE A 412 -18.71 -15.32 2.91
N ALA A 413 -17.86 -16.00 3.67
CA ALA A 413 -18.09 -17.40 4.08
C ALA A 413 -19.07 -17.55 5.28
N ASN A 414 -19.49 -16.44 5.89
CA ASN A 414 -20.48 -16.38 6.96
C ASN A 414 -21.73 -15.64 6.48
#